data_AF-A0A1U7P4R2-F1
#
_entry.id   AF-A0A1U7P4R2-F1
#
_cell.length_a   1.000
_cell.length_b   1.000
_cell.length_c   1.000
_cell.angle_alpha   90.00
_cell.angle_beta   90.00
_cell.angle_gamma   90.00
#
_symmetry.space_group_name_H-M   'P 1'
#
loop_
_entity.id
_entity.type
_entity.pdbx_description
1 polymer ?
#
loop_
_entity_poly.entity_id
_entity_poly.type
_entity_poly.pdbx_seq_one_letter_code
_entity_poly.pdbx_strand_id
1 'polypeptide(L)'
;MTHPDLSADTQFEDAIIASVGEEGRTVTMDTGWSLGISAGPFIPQPGQSIRLYGKGTGYPVRGIVIDGQVFLYQTEAQHMAEWQRDIDERREKDRDEYLEGRAAQEAAIALLPTPFQARLARFLKNAPDTAWAHQGYELATCQAAVAIADAVGEGVQAFRELTYEEQIKRVPLLDELGLSGNQFGMAVRLAHLSQANPSAVSESCATISPLVGCQEAGCVPGQGL
;
A
#
# COMPACT_ATOMS: atom_id res chain seq x y z
N MET A 1 -23.61 20.04 -23.15
CA MET A 1 -22.43 20.13 -22.28
C MET A 1 -21.49 21.13 -22.91
N THR A 2 -21.10 22.19 -22.20
CA THR A 2 -20.05 23.11 -22.65
C THR A 2 -18.73 22.36 -22.71
N HIS A 3 -18.05 22.38 -23.86
CA HIS A 3 -16.70 21.84 -23.95
C HIS A 3 -15.80 22.60 -22.96
N PRO A 4 -15.02 21.88 -22.12
CA PRO A 4 -14.08 22.54 -21.22
C PRO A 4 -13.10 23.39 -22.03
N ASP A 5 -12.77 24.59 -21.54
CA ASP A 5 -11.71 25.40 -22.15
C ASP A 5 -10.35 24.77 -21.82
N LEU A 6 -9.89 23.93 -22.74
CA LEU A 6 -8.62 23.22 -22.65
C LEU A 6 -7.41 24.14 -22.81
N SER A 7 -7.59 25.37 -23.34
CA SER A 7 -6.49 26.26 -23.70
C SER A 7 -5.76 26.84 -22.48
N ALA A 8 -6.43 26.87 -21.33
CA ALA A 8 -5.86 27.34 -20.07
C ALA A 8 -4.99 26.29 -19.35
N ASP A 9 -5.05 25.03 -19.78
CA ASP A 9 -4.35 23.93 -19.12
C ASP A 9 -2.98 23.69 -19.76
N THR A 10 -1.92 23.95 -18.99
CA THR A 10 -0.54 23.85 -19.47
C THR A 10 0.14 22.54 -19.09
N GLN A 11 -0.55 21.64 -18.37
CA GLN A 11 0.00 20.36 -17.94
C GLN A 11 -0.48 19.27 -18.88
N PHE A 12 0.21 19.12 -20.02
CA PHE A 12 -0.07 18.05 -20.97
C PHE A 12 1.17 17.58 -21.72
N GLU A 13 1.06 16.39 -22.28
CA GLU A 13 2.01 15.81 -23.22
C GLU A 13 1.28 15.42 -24.51
N ASP A 14 1.91 15.68 -25.65
CA ASP A 14 1.43 15.28 -26.97
C ASP A 14 2.23 14.08 -27.47
N ALA A 15 1.55 13.13 -28.11
CA ALA A 15 2.16 11.96 -28.72
C ALA A 15 1.36 11.50 -29.94
N ILE A 16 1.86 10.48 -30.64
CA ILE A 16 1.16 9.81 -31.73
C ILE A 16 0.80 8.39 -31.30
N ILE A 17 -0.42 7.95 -31.59
CA ILE A 17 -0.84 6.56 -31.36
C ILE A 17 -0.09 5.66 -32.35
N ALA A 18 0.82 4.83 -31.86
CA ALA A 18 1.57 3.87 -32.67
C ALA A 18 0.75 2.59 -32.93
N SER A 19 0.00 2.12 -31.93
CA SER A 19 -0.88 0.96 -32.07
C SER A 19 -2.06 1.02 -31.09
N VAL A 20 -3.08 0.20 -31.36
CA VAL A 20 -4.31 0.14 -30.60
C VAL A 20 -4.61 -1.33 -30.26
N GLY A 21 -4.87 -1.59 -28.98
CA GLY A 21 -5.20 -2.91 -28.45
C GLY A 21 -6.65 -3.31 -28.74
N GLU A 22 -7.04 -4.46 -28.19
CA GLU A 22 -8.37 -5.04 -28.39
C GLU A 22 -9.50 -4.05 -28.04
N GLU A 23 -10.47 -3.93 -28.95
CA GLU A 23 -11.62 -3.02 -28.85
C GLU A 23 -11.29 -1.53 -28.62
N GLY A 24 -10.05 -1.08 -28.86
CA GLY A 24 -9.67 0.32 -28.62
C GLY A 24 -9.46 0.68 -27.17
N ARG A 25 -9.35 -0.29 -26.26
CA ARG A 25 -9.24 -0.05 -24.81
C ARG A 25 -7.82 0.24 -24.33
N THR A 26 -6.83 0.02 -25.20
CA THR A 26 -5.43 0.33 -24.91
C THR A 26 -4.85 1.05 -26.12
N VAL A 27 -4.15 2.16 -25.89
CA VAL A 27 -3.38 2.85 -26.93
C VAL A 27 -1.91 2.79 -26.56
N THR A 28 -1.06 2.38 -27.51
CA THR A 28 0.39 2.47 -27.39
C THR A 28 0.85 3.67 -28.18
N MET A 29 1.62 4.56 -27.56
CA MET A 29 2.16 5.75 -28.20
C MET A 29 3.52 5.48 -28.86
N ASP A 30 3.94 6.37 -29.73
CA ASP A 30 5.26 6.37 -30.38
C ASP A 30 6.44 6.49 -29.40
N THR A 31 6.19 6.94 -28.17
CA THR A 31 7.13 6.91 -27.06
C THR A 31 7.35 5.51 -26.47
N GLY A 32 6.55 4.52 -26.87
CA GLY A 32 6.55 3.16 -26.32
C GLY A 32 5.68 2.97 -25.08
N TRP A 33 5.11 4.06 -24.52
CA TRP A 33 4.22 3.96 -23.37
C TRP A 33 2.80 3.56 -23.79
N SER A 34 2.15 2.73 -22.98
CA SER A 34 0.78 2.25 -23.25
C SER A 34 -0.17 2.69 -22.14
N LEU A 35 -1.35 3.16 -22.53
CA LEU A 35 -2.38 3.63 -21.62
C LEU A 35 -3.69 2.89 -21.88
N GLY A 36 -4.31 2.40 -20.80
CA GLY A 36 -5.70 1.94 -20.84
C GLY A 36 -6.64 3.14 -20.89
N ILE A 37 -7.57 3.14 -21.85
CA ILE A 37 -8.58 4.19 -22.01
C ILE A 37 -9.97 3.61 -21.88
N SER A 38 -10.88 4.37 -21.25
CA SER A 38 -12.29 4.01 -21.19
C SER A 38 -12.92 4.08 -22.59
N ALA A 39 -14.07 3.41 -22.76
CA ALA A 39 -14.85 3.51 -23.99
C ALA A 39 -15.19 4.98 -24.28
N GLY A 40 -14.75 5.46 -25.43
CA GLY A 40 -14.93 6.84 -25.86
C GLY A 40 -15.95 7.00 -26.97
N PRO A 41 -16.02 8.20 -27.57
CA PRO A 41 -16.92 8.48 -28.69
C PRO A 41 -16.59 7.68 -29.96
N PHE A 42 -15.37 7.16 -30.07
CA PHE A 42 -14.92 6.30 -31.17
C PHE A 42 -13.77 5.38 -30.71
N ILE A 43 -13.41 4.43 -31.57
CA ILE A 43 -12.25 3.55 -31.40
C ILE A 43 -11.02 4.24 -32.00
N PRO A 44 -9.98 4.59 -31.21
CA PRO A 44 -8.78 5.22 -31.74
C PRO A 44 -8.10 4.38 -32.82
N GLN A 45 -7.33 5.03 -33.66
CA GLN A 45 -6.58 4.41 -34.75
C GLN A 45 -5.10 4.79 -34.69
N PRO A 46 -4.20 3.90 -35.14
CA PRO A 46 -2.80 4.25 -35.34
C PRO A 46 -2.64 5.49 -36.23
N GLY A 47 -1.68 6.35 -35.88
CA GLY A 47 -1.38 7.60 -36.57
C GLY A 47 -2.15 8.82 -36.06
N GLN A 48 -3.18 8.64 -35.21
CA GLN A 48 -3.89 9.78 -34.62
C GLN A 48 -3.03 10.50 -33.57
N SER A 49 -3.21 11.81 -33.47
CA SER A 49 -2.63 12.60 -32.38
C SER A 49 -3.37 12.32 -31.07
N ILE A 50 -2.63 12.24 -29.98
CA ILE A 50 -3.17 12.11 -28.64
C ILE A 50 -2.52 13.13 -27.72
N ARG A 51 -3.33 13.84 -26.94
CA ARG A 51 -2.92 14.73 -25.87
C ARG A 51 -3.36 14.16 -24.53
N LEU A 52 -2.41 13.97 -23.64
CA LEU A 52 -2.63 13.50 -22.28
C LEU A 52 -2.46 14.67 -21.31
N TYR A 53 -3.50 15.01 -20.57
CA TYR A 53 -3.43 16.03 -19.53
C TYR A 53 -3.02 15.40 -18.20
N GLY A 54 -2.00 15.98 -17.55
CA GLY A 54 -1.37 15.46 -16.34
C GLY A 54 0.07 15.92 -16.22
N LYS A 55 0.79 15.34 -15.25
CA LYS A 55 2.22 15.66 -14.99
C LYS A 55 3.19 14.77 -15.78
N GLY A 56 2.68 14.10 -16.81
CA GLY A 56 3.43 13.18 -17.66
C GLY A 56 3.50 11.76 -17.14
N THR A 57 4.40 10.99 -17.74
CA THR A 57 4.58 9.56 -17.46
C THR A 57 4.82 9.29 -15.97
N GLY A 58 4.07 8.34 -15.40
CA GLY A 58 4.15 7.98 -13.98
C GLY A 58 3.19 8.74 -13.06
N TYR A 59 2.45 9.72 -13.60
CA TYR A 59 1.40 10.44 -12.88
C TYR A 59 0.01 10.08 -13.42
N PRO A 60 -1.06 10.28 -12.61
CA PRO A 60 -2.42 10.11 -13.09
C PRO A 60 -2.72 10.99 -14.32
N VAL A 61 -3.32 10.38 -15.34
CA VAL A 61 -3.84 11.09 -16.53
C VAL A 61 -5.24 11.58 -16.19
N ARG A 62 -5.43 12.90 -16.16
CA ARG A 62 -6.71 13.54 -15.85
C ARG A 62 -7.48 13.99 -17.09
N GLY A 63 -6.90 13.84 -18.27
CA GLY A 63 -7.57 14.14 -19.53
C GLY A 63 -6.93 13.46 -20.72
N ILE A 64 -7.75 13.10 -21.71
CA ILE A 64 -7.34 12.46 -22.96
C ILE A 64 -8.12 13.13 -24.09
N VAL A 65 -7.38 13.67 -25.06
CA VAL A 65 -7.94 14.20 -26.31
C VAL A 65 -7.26 13.50 -27.47
N ILE A 66 -8.03 12.87 -28.33
CA ILE A 66 -7.54 12.16 -29.51
C ILE A 66 -8.09 12.85 -30.74
N ASP A 67 -7.20 13.31 -31.61
CA ASP A 67 -7.55 13.98 -32.87
C ASP A 67 -8.55 15.14 -32.67
N GLY A 68 -8.32 15.93 -31.61
CA GLY A 68 -9.17 17.06 -31.20
C GLY A 68 -10.47 16.69 -30.47
N GLN A 69 -10.78 15.40 -30.31
CA GLN A 69 -11.98 14.93 -29.61
C GLN A 69 -11.68 14.51 -28.17
N VAL A 70 -12.48 15.00 -27.23
CA VAL A 70 -12.31 14.72 -25.80
C VAL A 70 -12.87 13.34 -25.47
N PHE A 71 -12.02 12.45 -24.96
CA PHE A 71 -12.43 11.15 -24.39
C PHE A 71 -12.82 11.31 -22.93
N LEU A 72 -11.94 11.96 -22.16
CA LEU A 72 -12.16 12.34 -20.78
C LEU A 72 -11.38 13.63 -20.51
N TYR A 73 -11.87 14.48 -19.64
CA TYR A 73 -11.10 15.63 -19.18
C TYR A 73 -11.62 16.13 -17.85
N GLN A 74 -10.68 16.37 -16.94
CA GLN A 74 -10.88 17.05 -15.68
C GLN A 74 -9.81 18.12 -15.51
N THR A 75 -10.21 19.27 -14.98
CA THR A 75 -9.25 20.25 -14.48
C THR A 75 -8.47 19.67 -13.30
N GLU A 76 -7.29 20.22 -13.00
CA GLU A 76 -6.50 19.80 -11.83
C GLU A 76 -7.34 19.90 -10.55
N ALA A 77 -8.12 20.97 -10.38
CA ALA A 77 -8.99 21.16 -9.23
C ALA A 77 -10.10 20.09 -9.12
N GLN A 78 -10.72 19.71 -10.26
CA GLN A 78 -11.73 18.65 -10.28
C GLN A 78 -11.12 17.30 -9.94
N HIS A 79 -9.98 16.98 -10.54
CA HIS A 79 -9.28 15.72 -10.29
C HIS A 79 -8.83 15.59 -8.83
N MET A 80 -8.28 16.67 -8.24
CA MET A 80 -7.91 16.68 -6.82
C MET A 80 -9.12 16.56 -5.90
N ALA A 81 -10.26 17.18 -6.23
CA ALA A 81 -11.48 17.07 -5.43
C ALA A 81 -12.06 15.66 -5.46
N GLU A 82 -12.07 15.01 -6.63
CA GLU A 82 -12.48 13.60 -6.75
C GLU A 82 -11.51 12.68 -6.02
N TRP A 83 -10.20 12.84 -6.22
CA TRP A 83 -9.21 12.02 -5.53
C TRP A 83 -9.31 12.15 -3.99
N GLN A 84 -9.56 13.35 -3.48
CA GLN A 84 -9.77 13.57 -2.06
C GLN A 84 -11.03 12.85 -1.55
N ARG A 85 -12.14 12.92 -2.30
CA ARG A 85 -13.37 12.19 -1.97
C ARG A 85 -13.12 10.68 -1.94
N ASP A 86 -12.42 10.14 -2.93
CA ASP A 86 -12.12 8.71 -3.00
C ASP A 86 -11.23 8.26 -1.82
N ILE A 87 -10.27 9.10 -1.42
CA ILE A 87 -9.46 8.87 -0.21
C ILE A 87 -10.36 8.83 1.02
N ASP A 88 -11.27 9.78 1.16
CA ASP A 88 -12.13 9.88 2.35
C ASP A 88 -13.13 8.73 2.42
N GLU A 89 -13.75 8.35 1.30
CA GLU A 89 -14.63 7.18 1.20
C GLU A 89 -13.89 5.88 1.54
N ARG A 90 -12.66 5.71 1.02
CA ARG A 90 -11.84 4.54 1.38
C ARG A 90 -11.48 4.53 2.86
N ARG A 91 -11.13 5.68 3.45
CA ARG A 91 -10.81 5.79 4.88
C ARG A 91 -12.01 5.48 5.77
N GLU A 92 -13.21 5.90 5.37
CA GLU A 92 -14.45 5.56 6.08
C GLU A 92 -14.69 4.05 6.05
N LYS A 93 -14.59 3.44 4.87
CA LYS A 93 -14.70 1.99 4.72
C LYS A 93 -13.66 1.21 5.54
N ASP A 94 -12.40 1.63 5.50
CA ASP A 94 -11.32 0.98 6.28
C ASP A 94 -11.59 1.07 7.80
N ARG A 95 -12.20 2.16 8.27
CA ARG A 95 -12.62 2.31 9.68
C ARG A 95 -13.77 1.38 10.03
N ASP A 96 -14.77 1.25 9.16
CA ASP A 96 -15.90 0.35 9.38
C ASP A 96 -15.42 -1.11 9.43
N GLU A 97 -14.59 -1.53 8.47
CA GLU A 97 -13.99 -2.88 8.46
C GLU A 97 -13.15 -3.14 9.71
N TYR A 98 -12.41 -2.13 10.19
CA TYR A 98 -11.68 -2.22 11.46
C TYR A 98 -12.61 -2.45 12.65
N LEU A 99 -13.71 -1.68 12.75
CA LEU A 99 -14.66 -1.79 13.85
C LEU A 99 -15.37 -3.14 13.85
N GLU A 100 -15.76 -3.64 12.69
CA GLU A 100 -16.35 -4.97 12.52
C GLU A 100 -15.38 -6.08 12.90
N GLY A 101 -14.11 -5.96 12.51
CA GLY A 101 -13.05 -6.93 12.80
C GLY A 101 -12.43 -6.83 14.19
N ARG A 102 -12.75 -5.78 14.97
CA ARG A 102 -12.04 -5.43 16.20
C ARG A 102 -12.00 -6.55 17.23
N ALA A 103 -13.13 -7.20 17.49
CA ALA A 103 -13.21 -8.28 18.49
C ALA A 103 -12.33 -9.48 18.11
N ALA A 104 -12.26 -9.82 16.81
CA ALA A 104 -11.39 -10.89 16.33
C ALA A 104 -9.90 -10.52 16.48
N GLN A 105 -9.54 -9.26 16.21
CA GLN A 105 -8.17 -8.78 16.43
C GLN A 105 -7.80 -8.80 17.92
N GLU A 106 -8.68 -8.35 18.81
CA GLU A 106 -8.44 -8.38 20.27
C GLU A 106 -8.26 -9.82 20.78
N ALA A 107 -9.08 -10.77 20.28
CA ALA A 107 -8.93 -12.18 20.59
C ALA A 107 -7.60 -12.75 20.08
N ALA A 108 -7.18 -12.39 18.85
CA ALA A 108 -5.90 -12.81 18.29
C ALA A 108 -4.71 -12.24 19.10
N ILE A 109 -4.81 -10.99 19.56
CA ILE A 109 -3.80 -10.37 20.44
C ILE A 109 -3.66 -11.15 21.75
N ALA A 110 -4.78 -11.54 22.37
CA ALA A 110 -4.78 -12.27 23.64
C ALA A 110 -4.09 -13.65 23.56
N LEU A 111 -3.97 -14.23 22.35
CA LEU A 111 -3.28 -15.49 22.11
C LEU A 111 -1.76 -15.33 21.95
N LEU A 112 -1.25 -14.11 21.76
CA LEU A 112 0.18 -13.88 21.59
C LEU A 112 0.94 -14.01 22.93
N PRO A 113 2.24 -14.32 22.93
CA PRO A 113 3.05 -14.25 24.14
C PRO A 113 3.10 -12.84 24.74
N THR A 114 3.23 -12.73 26.07
CA THR A 114 3.16 -11.47 26.83
C THR A 114 4.00 -10.31 26.24
N PRO A 115 5.24 -10.50 25.78
CA PRO A 115 6.01 -9.40 25.19
C PRO A 115 5.38 -8.79 23.94
N PHE A 116 4.72 -9.60 23.12
CA PHE A 116 4.01 -9.16 21.92
C PHE A 116 2.67 -8.49 22.27
N GLN A 117 1.97 -8.99 23.29
CA GLN A 117 0.78 -8.31 23.82
C GLN A 117 1.15 -6.89 24.32
N ALA A 118 2.22 -6.77 25.09
CA ALA A 118 2.70 -5.48 25.60
C ALA A 118 3.10 -4.52 24.47
N ARG A 119 3.77 -5.03 23.43
CA ARG A 119 4.11 -4.27 22.22
C ARG A 119 2.87 -3.66 21.57
N LEU A 120 1.83 -4.47 21.34
CA LEU A 120 0.59 -4.04 20.69
C LEU A 120 -0.23 -3.11 21.59
N ALA A 121 -0.32 -3.39 22.89
CA ALA A 121 -0.98 -2.50 23.84
C ALA A 121 -0.35 -1.09 23.85
N ARG A 122 0.97 -1.01 23.79
CA ARG A 122 1.69 0.27 23.68
C ARG A 122 1.41 0.96 22.35
N PHE A 123 1.43 0.23 21.24
CA PHE A 123 1.08 0.77 19.92
C PHE A 123 -0.32 1.41 19.93
N LEU A 124 -1.33 0.68 20.40
CA LEU A 124 -2.71 1.15 20.47
C LEU A 124 -2.89 2.34 21.43
N LYS A 125 -2.13 2.36 22.52
CA LYS A 125 -2.13 3.50 23.46
C LYS A 125 -1.56 4.77 22.82
N ASN A 126 -0.52 4.64 22.02
CA ASN A 126 0.24 5.78 21.48
C ASN A 126 -0.28 6.28 20.13
N ALA A 127 -0.95 5.42 19.36
CA ALA A 127 -1.49 5.72 18.04
C ALA A 127 -2.98 5.32 17.91
N PRO A 128 -3.86 5.77 18.83
CA PRO A 128 -5.28 5.36 18.81
C PRO A 128 -6.00 5.83 17.54
N ASP A 129 -5.65 7.01 17.02
CA ASP A 129 -6.31 7.63 15.86
C ASP A 129 -5.95 6.98 14.52
N THR A 130 -4.87 6.19 14.48
CA THR A 130 -4.40 5.47 13.29
C THR A 130 -4.43 3.95 13.48
N ALA A 131 -4.94 3.47 14.63
CA ALA A 131 -5.08 2.04 14.91
C ALA A 131 -5.89 1.31 13.84
N TRP A 132 -6.96 1.93 13.34
CA TRP A 132 -7.77 1.37 12.25
C TRP A 132 -6.96 1.10 10.97
N ALA A 133 -5.96 1.91 10.68
CA ALA A 133 -5.14 1.78 9.48
C ALA A 133 -3.97 0.80 9.64
N HIS A 134 -3.52 0.57 10.88
CA HIS A 134 -2.19 -0.01 11.12
C HIS A 134 -2.17 -1.16 12.13
N GLN A 135 -3.21 -1.37 12.94
CA GLN A 135 -3.25 -2.45 13.93
C GLN A 135 -3.13 -3.83 13.27
N GLY A 136 -3.83 -4.05 12.15
CA GLY A 136 -3.71 -5.31 11.40
C GLY A 136 -2.28 -5.57 10.91
N TYR A 137 -1.60 -4.51 10.47
CA TYR A 137 -0.21 -4.57 10.02
C TYR A 137 0.76 -4.97 11.15
N GLU A 138 0.58 -4.40 12.35
CA GLU A 138 1.36 -4.76 13.55
C GLU A 138 1.02 -6.16 14.08
N LEU A 139 -0.26 -6.54 14.08
CA LEU A 139 -0.74 -7.84 14.56
C LEU A 139 -0.19 -8.97 13.69
N ALA A 140 -0.32 -8.87 12.36
CA ALA A 140 0.22 -9.84 11.42
C ALA A 140 1.74 -10.00 11.59
N THR A 141 2.47 -8.90 11.81
CA THR A 141 3.91 -8.94 12.09
C THR A 141 4.22 -9.70 13.38
N CYS A 142 3.44 -9.49 14.45
CA CYS A 142 3.64 -10.20 15.72
C CYS A 142 3.28 -11.69 15.60
N GLN A 143 2.20 -12.04 14.90
CA GLN A 143 1.82 -13.43 14.63
C GLN A 143 2.91 -14.17 13.85
N ALA A 144 3.44 -13.54 12.80
CA ALA A 144 4.54 -14.07 12.02
C ALA A 144 5.81 -14.26 12.87
N ALA A 145 6.16 -13.29 13.72
CA ALA A 145 7.32 -13.37 14.59
C ALA A 145 7.23 -14.56 15.57
N VAL A 146 6.07 -14.79 16.16
CA VAL A 146 5.81 -15.94 17.04
C VAL A 146 5.96 -17.24 16.25
N ALA A 147 5.31 -17.35 15.09
CA ALA A 147 5.37 -18.55 14.27
C ALA A 147 6.80 -18.87 13.78
N ILE A 148 7.59 -17.84 13.43
CA ILE A 148 9.01 -18.01 13.10
C ILE A 148 9.76 -18.53 14.31
N ALA A 149 9.64 -17.87 15.47
CA ALA A 149 10.38 -18.23 16.68
C ALA A 149 10.09 -19.67 17.13
N ASP A 150 8.83 -20.10 17.06
CA ASP A 150 8.39 -21.46 17.42
C ASP A 150 8.92 -22.51 16.45
N ALA A 151 8.93 -22.21 15.14
CA ALA A 151 9.34 -23.17 14.11
C ALA A 151 10.87 -23.37 14.06
N VAL A 152 11.67 -22.35 14.37
CA VAL A 152 13.13 -22.38 14.10
C VAL A 152 13.99 -22.34 15.35
N GLY A 153 13.43 -22.04 16.53
CA GLY A 153 14.21 -21.84 17.75
C GLY A 153 15.34 -20.83 17.52
N GLU A 154 16.52 -21.06 18.07
CA GLU A 154 17.69 -20.15 17.95
C GLU A 154 18.17 -19.92 16.48
N GLY A 155 17.63 -20.65 15.51
CA GLY A 155 17.99 -20.58 14.09
C GLY A 155 17.40 -19.41 13.29
N VAL A 156 16.90 -18.35 13.93
CA VAL A 156 16.21 -17.24 13.24
C VAL A 156 17.07 -16.56 12.15
N GLN A 157 18.37 -16.38 12.41
CA GLN A 157 19.28 -15.80 11.39
C GLN A 157 19.45 -16.74 10.19
N ALA A 158 19.62 -18.05 10.43
CA ALA A 158 19.71 -19.02 9.35
C ALA A 158 18.40 -19.12 8.55
N PHE A 159 17.25 -18.95 9.22
CA PHE A 159 15.93 -18.90 8.56
C PHE A 159 15.80 -17.71 7.60
N ARG A 160 16.30 -16.54 7.99
CA ARG A 160 16.28 -15.33 7.15
C ARG A 160 16.99 -15.50 5.81
N GLU A 161 18.07 -16.29 5.80
CA GLU A 161 18.89 -16.51 4.60
C GLU A 161 18.30 -17.57 3.65
N LEU A 162 17.21 -18.24 4.03
CA LEU A 162 16.50 -19.17 3.16
C LEU A 162 15.76 -18.42 2.03
N THR A 163 15.49 -19.13 0.95
CA THR A 163 14.58 -18.64 -0.09
C THR A 163 13.15 -18.51 0.45
N TYR A 164 12.32 -17.67 -0.18
CA TYR A 164 10.92 -17.50 0.23
C TYR A 164 10.16 -18.84 0.24
N GLU A 165 10.37 -19.68 -0.78
CA GLU A 165 9.75 -21.02 -0.87
C GLU A 165 10.12 -21.92 0.31
N GLU A 166 11.38 -21.86 0.76
CA GLU A 166 11.84 -22.62 1.93
C GLU A 166 11.31 -22.02 3.24
N GLN A 167 11.16 -20.69 3.31
CA GLN A 167 10.59 -20.00 4.47
C GLN A 167 9.13 -20.37 4.68
N ILE A 168 8.30 -20.30 3.65
CA ILE A 168 6.87 -20.68 3.73
C ILE A 168 6.70 -22.18 3.98
N LYS A 169 7.60 -23.04 3.47
CA LYS A 169 7.56 -24.48 3.78
C LYS A 169 7.78 -24.76 5.26
N ARG A 170 8.59 -23.94 5.94
CA ARG A 170 8.85 -24.07 7.38
C ARG A 170 7.80 -23.36 8.23
N VAL A 171 7.31 -22.22 7.77
CA VAL A 171 6.32 -21.39 8.46
C VAL A 171 5.18 -21.06 7.49
N PRO A 172 4.23 -21.99 7.27
CA PRO A 172 3.16 -21.81 6.28
C PRO A 172 2.29 -20.57 6.52
N LEU A 173 2.14 -20.16 7.77
CA LEU A 173 1.41 -18.96 8.16
C LEU A 173 1.92 -17.67 7.46
N LEU A 174 3.18 -17.63 7.01
CA LEU A 174 3.71 -16.47 6.30
C LEU A 174 2.99 -16.21 4.97
N ASP A 175 2.59 -17.28 4.28
CA ASP A 175 1.87 -17.18 3.01
C ASP A 175 0.43 -16.72 3.25
N GLU A 176 -0.22 -17.29 4.28
CA GLU A 176 -1.58 -16.90 4.70
C GLU A 176 -1.67 -15.42 5.11
N LEU A 177 -0.64 -14.89 5.77
CA LEU A 177 -0.60 -13.51 6.23
C LEU A 177 -0.24 -12.50 5.13
N GLY A 178 0.29 -12.94 3.97
CA GLY A 178 0.58 -12.08 2.83
C GLY A 178 1.49 -10.88 3.17
N LEU A 179 2.53 -11.11 3.98
CA LEU A 179 3.34 -10.02 4.54
C LEU A 179 4.07 -9.21 3.47
N SER A 180 4.09 -7.88 3.64
CA SER A 180 5.03 -7.02 2.93
C SER A 180 6.47 -7.28 3.39
N GLY A 181 7.46 -6.91 2.56
CA GLY A 181 8.88 -7.08 2.92
C GLY A 181 9.28 -6.37 4.23
N ASN A 182 8.64 -5.23 4.54
CA ASN A 182 8.84 -4.52 5.81
C ASN A 182 8.27 -5.30 7.01
N GLN A 183 7.07 -5.88 6.89
CA GLN A 183 6.52 -6.76 7.94
C GLN A 183 7.40 -7.99 8.14
N PHE A 184 7.82 -8.64 7.07
CA PHE A 184 8.68 -9.81 7.16
C PHE A 184 10.01 -9.50 7.86
N GLY A 185 10.70 -8.42 7.44
CA GLY A 185 11.96 -8.00 8.05
C GLY A 185 11.82 -7.71 9.55
N MET A 186 10.74 -7.04 9.95
CA MET A 186 10.45 -6.80 11.36
C MET A 186 10.05 -8.09 12.09
N ALA A 187 9.27 -8.99 11.49
CA ALA A 187 8.86 -10.25 12.10
C ALA A 187 10.06 -11.13 12.44
N VAL A 188 11.02 -11.26 11.52
CA VAL A 188 12.30 -11.96 11.75
C VAL A 188 13.07 -11.32 12.91
N ARG A 189 13.16 -9.99 12.93
CA ARG A 189 13.83 -9.27 14.02
C ARG A 189 13.15 -9.51 15.37
N LEU A 190 11.82 -9.43 15.43
CA LEU A 190 11.06 -9.66 16.66
C LEU A 190 11.14 -11.12 17.12
N ALA A 191 11.20 -12.09 16.20
CA ALA A 191 11.43 -13.50 16.52
C ALA A 191 12.80 -13.71 17.17
N HIS A 192 13.84 -13.02 16.68
CA HIS A 192 15.15 -13.05 17.31
C HIS A 192 15.14 -12.41 18.70
N LEU A 193 14.50 -11.24 18.84
CA LEU A 193 14.38 -10.55 20.13
C LEU A 193 13.57 -11.36 21.15
N SER A 194 12.49 -12.03 20.75
CA SER A 194 11.68 -12.82 21.67
C SER A 194 12.45 -13.98 22.31
N GLN A 195 13.51 -14.46 21.65
CA GLN A 195 14.39 -15.51 22.16
C GLN A 195 15.56 -14.92 22.97
N ALA A 196 16.21 -13.87 22.45
CA ALA A 196 17.43 -13.32 23.05
C ALA A 196 17.18 -12.32 24.19
N ASN A 197 16.17 -11.47 24.05
CA ASN A 197 15.78 -10.47 25.04
C ASN A 197 14.27 -10.16 24.90
N PRO A 198 13.39 -10.97 25.51
CA PRO A 198 11.95 -10.84 25.34
C PRO A 198 11.42 -9.44 25.65
N SER A 199 12.00 -8.74 26.63
CA SER A 199 11.56 -7.38 27.00
C SER A 199 11.72 -6.37 25.85
N ALA A 200 12.75 -6.53 25.01
CA ALA A 200 13.01 -5.64 23.88
C ALA A 200 11.97 -5.74 22.74
N VAL A 201 11.15 -6.81 22.71
CA VAL A 201 10.01 -6.92 21.77
C VAL A 201 9.02 -5.79 22.03
N SER A 202 8.72 -5.56 23.31
CA SER A 202 7.77 -4.54 23.75
C SER A 202 8.31 -3.12 23.62
N GLU A 203 9.63 -2.96 23.48
CA GLU A 203 10.33 -1.66 23.38
C GLU A 203 10.63 -1.27 21.92
N SER A 204 10.81 -2.25 21.04
CA SER A 204 11.16 -2.01 19.63
C SER A 204 10.16 -1.09 18.92
N CYS A 205 10.62 -0.26 17.98
CA CYS A 205 9.75 0.58 17.14
C CYS A 205 8.62 -0.23 16.50
N ALA A 206 7.47 0.41 16.28
CA ALA A 206 6.37 -0.14 15.49
C ALA A 206 6.84 -0.55 14.09
N THR A 207 6.28 -1.62 13.55
CA THR A 207 6.56 -2.14 12.22
C THR A 207 6.32 -1.09 11.14
N ILE A 208 5.27 -0.27 11.26
CA ILE A 208 4.93 0.75 10.28
C ILE A 208 5.85 1.97 10.30
N SER A 209 6.72 2.12 11.31
CA SER A 209 7.52 3.34 11.51
C SER A 209 8.43 3.75 10.33
N PRO A 210 9.00 2.84 9.51
CA PRO A 210 9.77 3.26 8.34
C PRO A 210 8.93 3.93 7.25
N LEU A 211 7.61 3.71 7.23
CA LEU A 211 6.71 4.24 6.20
C LEU A 211 6.03 5.54 6.62
N VAL A 212 5.64 5.65 7.89
CA VAL A 212 4.88 6.80 8.41
C VAL A 212 5.66 7.65 9.42
N GLY A 213 6.87 7.23 9.76
CA GLY A 213 7.69 7.85 10.80
C GLY A 213 7.30 7.42 12.22
N CYS A 214 8.24 7.59 13.16
CA CYS A 214 8.06 7.18 14.55
C CYS A 214 6.88 7.88 15.26
N GLN A 215 6.60 9.14 14.91
CA GLN A 215 5.53 9.91 15.54
C GLN A 215 4.16 9.34 15.19
N GLU A 216 3.87 9.14 13.90
CA GLU A 216 2.59 8.59 13.45
C GLU A 216 2.42 7.11 13.84
N ALA A 217 3.53 6.37 13.90
CA ALA A 217 3.54 4.98 14.33
C ALA A 217 3.43 4.79 15.86
N GLY A 218 3.34 5.87 16.65
CA GLY A 218 3.22 5.80 18.10
C GLY A 218 4.47 5.27 18.82
N CYS A 219 5.66 5.37 18.20
CA CYS A 219 6.93 5.03 18.84
C CYS A 219 7.27 6.08 19.92
N VAL A 220 7.87 5.66 21.02
CA VAL A 220 8.30 6.59 22.07
C VAL A 220 9.71 7.13 21.74
N PRO A 221 9.90 8.45 21.59
CA PRO A 221 11.23 9.03 21.38
C PRO A 221 12.15 8.74 22.57
N GLY A 222 13.39 8.32 22.32
CA GLY A 222 14.42 8.16 23.35
C GLY A 222 14.61 6.74 23.90
N GLN A 223 13.83 5.75 23.46
CA GLN A 223 14.16 4.33 23.62
C GLN A 223 14.98 3.85 22.42
N GLY A 224 16.10 4.54 22.17
CA GLY A 224 17.03 4.19 21.10
C GLY A 224 17.44 2.72 21.20
N LEU A 225 17.52 2.07 20.04
CA LEU A 225 18.29 0.84 19.88
C LEU A 225 19.78 1.19 19.79
#